data_AF-A0A6V7JVR9-F1
#
_entry.id   AF-A0A6V7JVR9-F1
#
_cell.length_a   1.000
_cell.length_b   1.000
_cell.length_c   1.000
_cell.angle_alpha   90.00
_cell.angle_beta   90.00
_cell.angle_gamma   90.00
#
_symmetry.space_group_name_H-M   'P 1'
#
loop_
_entity.id
_entity.type
_entity.pdbx_description
1 polymer ?
#
loop_
_entity_poly.entity_id
_entity_poly.type
_entity_poly.pdbx_seq_one_letter_code
_entity_poly.pdbx_strand_id
1 'polypeptide(L)' 'EPEFRICAALADYTCSVYNVNERLTKLMTLSDYSAPIVGVKFSPSSKNILYTATSQGKIIACDLRAKGKIVAEMK' A
#
# COMPACT_ATOMS: atom_id res chain seq x y z
N GLU A 1 13.52 -3.00 -16.42
CA GLU A 1 13.20 -1.56 -16.32
C GLU A 1 12.87 -1.20 -14.89
N PRO A 2 13.16 0.03 -14.43
CA PRO A 2 12.71 0.48 -13.12
C PRO A 2 11.19 0.43 -13.08
N GLU A 3 10.65 -0.29 -12.11
CA GLU A 3 9.21 -0.45 -11.95
C GLU A 3 8.64 0.80 -11.27
N PHE A 4 7.94 1.65 -12.01
CA PHE A 4 7.32 2.84 -11.44
C PHE A 4 5.94 2.49 -10.88
N ARG A 5 5.83 2.43 -9.55
CA ARG A 5 4.57 2.12 -8.86
C ARG A 5 4.03 3.35 -8.15
N ILE A 6 2.71 3.49 -8.18
CA ILE A 6 1.96 4.49 -7.41
C ILE A 6 1.08 3.75 -6.41
N CYS A 7 1.02 4.27 -5.18
CA CYS A 7 -0.01 3.89 -4.22
C CYS A 7 -0.86 5.12 -3.90
N ALA A 8 -2.17 4.98 -3.99
CA ALA A 8 -3.13 6.01 -3.64
C ALA A 8 -3.97 5.54 -2.46
N ALA A 9 -3.93 6.29 -1.36
CA ALA A 9 -4.91 6.17 -0.28
C ALA A 9 -6.21 6.86 -0.72
N LEU A 10 -7.34 6.19 -0.50
CA LEU A 10 -8.66 6.63 -0.96
C LEU A 10 -9.55 6.98 0.24
N ALA A 11 -10.57 7.81 -0.02
CA ALA A 11 -11.53 8.26 0.99
C ALA A 11 -12.39 7.12 1.55
N ASP A 12 -12.49 5.98 0.85
CA ASP A 12 -13.21 4.78 1.25
C ASP A 12 -12.39 3.83 2.15
N TYR A 13 -11.30 4.34 2.75
CA TYR A 13 -10.38 3.61 3.62
C TYR A 13 -9.66 2.46 2.92
N THR A 14 -9.54 2.49 1.60
CA THR A 14 -8.71 1.56 0.85
C THR A 14 -7.43 2.21 0.32
N CYS A 15 -6.46 1.39 -0.08
CA CYS A 15 -5.36 1.82 -0.94
C CYS A 15 -5.43 1.09 -2.28
N SER A 16 -5.25 1.81 -3.37
CA SER A 16 -5.01 1.19 -4.68
C SER A 16 -3.54 1.26 -5.05
N VAL A 17 -2.95 0.15 -5.48
CA VAL A 17 -1.58 0.06 -5.97
C VAL A 17 -1.62 -0.10 -7.49
N TYR A 18 -0.83 0.70 -8.19
CA TYR A 18 -0.76 0.74 -9.64
C TYR A 18 0.66 0.51 -10.13
N ASN A 19 0.78 -0.14 -11.28
CA ASN A 19 1.98 -0.11 -12.10
C ASN A 19 1.80 0.97 -13.17
N VAL A 20 2.87 1.73 -13.42
CA VAL A 20 2.93 2.77 -14.43
C VAL A 20 3.95 2.37 -15.47
N ASN A 21 3.45 1.86 -16.60
CA ASN A 21 4.25 1.65 -17.82
C ASN A 21 3.70 2.61 -18.89
N GLU A 22 3.48 2.12 -20.11
CA GLU A 22 2.74 2.83 -21.17
C GLU A 22 1.31 3.21 -20.75
N ARG A 23 0.73 2.46 -19.80
CA ARG A 23 -0.60 2.69 -19.23
C ARG A 23 -0.56 2.49 -17.71
N LEU A 24 -1.50 3.14 -17.02
CA LEU A 24 -1.75 2.91 -15.61
C LEU A 24 -2.54 1.60 -15.45
N THR A 25 -1.95 0.59 -14.82
CA THR A 25 -2.61 -0.69 -14.53
C THR A 25 -2.76 -0.87 -13.04
N LYS A 26 -4.00 -1.06 -12.56
CA LYS A 26 -4.24 -1.39 -11.15
C LYS A 26 -3.74 -2.81 -10.87
N LEU A 27 -2.79 -2.93 -9.96
CA LEU A 27 -2.24 -4.21 -9.50
C LEU A 27 -3.16 -4.84 -8.45
N MET A 28 -3.60 -4.04 -7.48
CA MET A 28 -4.45 -4.51 -6.39
C MET A 28 -5.09 -3.36 -5.60
N THR A 29 -6.07 -3.73 -4.78
CA THR A 29 -6.64 -2.90 -3.72
C THR A 29 -6.29 -3.53 -2.37
N LEU A 30 -5.81 -2.73 -1.42
CA LEU A 30 -5.64 -3.08 -0.02
C LEU A 30 -6.85 -2.52 0.74
N SER A 31 -7.57 -3.38 1.45
CA SER A 31 -8.82 -3.05 2.15
C SER A 31 -8.71 -3.34 3.65
N ASP A 32 -9.86 -3.38 4.33
CA ASP A 32 -10.03 -3.79 5.72
C ASP A 32 -9.41 -2.85 6.76
N TYR A 33 -9.15 -1.60 6.36
CA TYR A 33 -8.80 -0.54 7.30
C TYR A 33 -10.06 0.01 7.96
N SER A 34 -10.02 0.18 9.28
CA SER A 34 -11.13 0.72 10.07
C SER A 34 -11.04 2.24 10.29
N ALA A 35 -10.09 2.92 9.65
CA ALA A 35 -9.84 4.35 9.82
C ALA A 35 -9.19 4.95 8.56
N PRO A 36 -9.32 6.28 8.34
CA PRO A 36 -8.66 6.98 7.24
C PRO A 36 -7.16 6.66 7.14
N ILE A 37 -6.70 6.40 5.92
CA ILE A 37 -5.28 6.19 5.63
C ILE A 37 -4.64 7.55 5.40
N VAL A 38 -3.68 7.90 6.26
CA VAL A 38 -3.03 9.21 6.28
C VAL A 38 -1.61 9.16 5.70
N GLY A 39 -1.08 7.97 5.46
CA GLY A 39 0.24 7.80 4.85
C GLY A 39 0.38 6.45 4.15
N VAL A 40 1.07 6.47 3.01
CA VAL A 40 1.49 5.28 2.27
C VAL A 40 2.94 5.44 1.84
N LYS A 41 3.75 4.39 1.94
CA LYS A 41 5.17 4.46 1.56
C LYS A 41 5.69 3.09 1.11
N PHE A 42 6.28 3.03 -0.09
CA PHE A 42 7.04 1.85 -0.50
C PHE A 42 8.30 1.71 0.32
N SER A 43 8.65 0.48 0.70
CA SER A 43 9.88 0.24 1.45
C SER A 43 11.11 0.56 0.60
N PRO A 44 12.08 1.32 1.13
CA PRO A 44 13.31 1.65 0.41
C PRO A 44 14.24 0.44 0.26
N SER A 45 14.10 -0.57 1.12
CA SER A 45 14.93 -1.78 1.13
C SER A 45 14.25 -2.98 0.45
N SER A 46 12.93 -2.94 0.22
CA SER A 46 12.21 -4.03 -0.44
C SER A 46 11.11 -3.51 -1.35
N LYS A 47 11.26 -3.78 -2.65
CA LYS A 47 10.28 -3.38 -3.68
C LYS A 47 8.86 -3.95 -3.48
N ASN A 48 8.72 -4.98 -2.65
CA ASN A 48 7.46 -5.68 -2.44
C ASN A 48 6.80 -5.36 -1.10
N ILE A 49 7.43 -4.51 -0.28
CA ILE A 49 6.84 -4.09 0.99
C ILE A 49 6.27 -2.69 0.83
N LEU A 50 5.02 -2.52 1.27
CA LEU A 50 4.34 -1.25 1.38
C LEU A 50 3.93 -1.02 2.84
N TYR A 51 4.21 0.18 3.32
CA TYR A 51 3.75 0.66 4.61
C TYR A 51 2.49 1.49 4.42
N THR A 52 1.51 1.31 5.29
CA THR A 52 0.33 2.18 5.40
C THR A 52 0.15 2.61 6.85
N ALA A 53 -0.30 3.84 7.06
CA ALA A 53 -0.55 4.43 8.36
C ALA A 53 -1.97 4.99 8.40
N THR A 54 -2.72 4.69 9.46
CA THR A 54 -4.07 5.23 9.67
C THR A 54 -4.06 6.40 10.65
N SER A 55 -5.15 7.19 10.64
CA SER A 55 -5.33 8.31 11.58
C SER A 55 -5.40 7.88 13.06
N GLN A 56 -5.57 6.58 13.33
CA GLN A 56 -5.61 6.00 14.68
C GLN A 56 -4.25 5.44 15.13
N GLY A 57 -3.16 5.80 14.44
CA GLY A 57 -1.80 5.38 14.81
C GLY A 57 -1.41 3.96 14.39
N LYS A 58 -2.33 3.19 13.79
CA LYS A 58 -2.01 1.85 13.27
C LYS A 58 -1.12 1.98 12.04
N ILE A 59 0.06 1.37 12.10
CA ILE A 59 0.97 1.22 10.96
C ILE A 59 1.08 -0.25 10.63
N ILE A 60 0.92 -0.62 9.35
CA ILE A 60 1.16 -1.99 8.90
C ILE A 60 2.20 -2.01 7.79
N ALA A 61 2.97 -3.10 7.74
CA ALA A 61 3.75 -3.49 6.57
C ALA A 61 3.03 -4.66 5.89
N CYS A 62 2.84 -4.56 4.58
CA CYS A 62 2.23 -5.63 3.78
C CYS A 62 3.13 -6.07 2.63
N ASP A 63 3.06 -7.36 2.27
CA ASP A 63 3.76 -7.92 1.10
C ASP A 63 2.83 -7.92 -0.12
N LEU A 64 3.21 -7.13 -1.13
CA LEU A 64 2.48 -6.97 -2.38
C LEU A 64 2.44 -8.24 -3.23
N ARG A 65 3.44 -9.14 -3.11
CA ARG A 65 3.43 -10.44 -3.82
C ARG A 65 2.41 -11.39 -3.24
N ALA A 66 2.14 -11.26 -1.94
CA ALA A 66 1.17 -12.07 -1.21
C ALA A 66 -0.20 -11.37 -1.14
N LYS A 67 -0.56 -10.62 -2.20
CA LYS A 67 -1.83 -9.89 -2.31
C LYS A 67 -2.12 -9.00 -1.09
N GLY A 68 -1.09 -8.33 -0.55
CA GLY A 68 -1.26 -7.38 0.55
C GLY A 68 -1.34 -8.03 1.93
N LYS A 69 -0.90 -9.30 2.05
CA LYS A 69 -0.78 -9.96 3.35
C LYS A 69 0.02 -9.08 4.32
N ILE A 70 -0.54 -8.87 5.50
CA ILE A 70 0.13 -8.18 6.60
C ILE A 70 1.31 -9.02 7.07
N VAL A 71 2.51 -8.43 7.07
CA VAL A 71 3.75 -9.08 7.54
C VAL A 71 4.27 -8.46 8.83
N ALA A 72 3.85 -7.24 9.17
CA ALA A 72 4.08 -6.63 10.48
C ALA A 72 2.97 -5.61 10.80
N GLU A 73 2.68 -5.44 12.09
CA GLU A 73 1.77 -4.45 12.63
C GLU A 73 2.48 -3.69 13.77
N MET A 74 2.31 -2.36 13.79
CA MET A 74 2.81 -1.45 14.81
C MET A 74 1.64 -0.60 15.31
N LYS A 75 1.60 -0.33 16.61
CA LYS A 75 0.60 0.50 17.29
C LYS A 75 1.29 1.49 18.21
#